data_AF-A0A075FS28-F1
#
_entry.id   AF-A0A075FS28-F1
#
_cell.length_a   1.000
_cell.length_b   1.000
_cell.length_c   1.000
_cell.angle_alpha   90.00
_cell.angle_beta   90.00
_cell.angle_gamma   90.00
#
_symmetry.space_group_name_H-M   'P 1'
#
loop_
_entity.id
_entity.type
_entity.pdbx_description
1 polymer ?
#
loop_
_entity_poly.entity_id
_entity_poly.type
_entity_poly.pdbx_seq_one_letter_code
_entity_poly.pdbx_strand_id
1 'polypeptide(L)'
;MTEQKIIGKGTWIDKLSFELIEREKQLGRDIDGIIRVESGLGASGIPHIGSLGDAVRAYGVKLALENLGYKSELIAYSDDLDGLRKIPEGLDVKEENMGRRVSAIEDPYGKCHDSYGSHMSSMLLDGLDKLGIKYVHKTAHDTYKNGILKDQIHKILVNSKKLEMRLKN
;
A
#
# COMPACT_ATOMS: atom_id res chain seq x y z
N MET A 1 22.70 -35.04 10.34
CA MET A 1 22.27 -33.66 10.64
C MET A 1 22.05 -32.97 9.31
N THR A 2 20.84 -32.54 8.99
CA THR A 2 20.57 -31.74 7.79
C THR A 2 21.23 -30.37 7.95
N GLU A 3 22.13 -29.99 7.06
CA GLU A 3 22.73 -28.65 7.03
C GLU A 3 21.62 -27.60 6.86
N GLN A 4 21.53 -26.68 7.82
CA GLN A 4 20.63 -25.54 7.69
C GLN A 4 21.27 -24.53 6.72
N LYS A 5 20.68 -24.40 5.52
CA LYS A 5 21.09 -23.39 4.55
C LYS A 5 20.61 -22.01 5.02
N ILE A 6 21.56 -21.09 5.24
CA ILE A 6 21.25 -19.69 5.55
C ILE A 6 20.98 -18.93 4.25
N ILE A 7 19.87 -18.20 4.19
CA ILE A 7 19.47 -17.35 3.06
C ILE A 7 19.66 -15.90 3.47
N GLY A 8 20.35 -15.10 2.64
CA GLY A 8 20.61 -13.69 2.94
C GLY A 8 21.27 -13.51 4.30
N LYS A 9 20.65 -12.71 5.19
CA LYS A 9 21.11 -12.50 6.57
C LYS A 9 20.53 -13.49 7.58
N GLY A 10 19.80 -14.52 7.12
CA GLY A 10 19.20 -15.55 7.98
C GLY A 10 17.90 -15.12 8.67
N THR A 11 17.25 -14.04 8.21
CA THR A 11 15.97 -13.58 8.75
C THR A 11 14.79 -14.20 8.00
N TRP A 12 13.59 -14.11 8.59
CA TRP A 12 12.36 -14.55 7.92
C TRP A 12 12.06 -13.74 6.65
N ILE A 13 12.49 -12.47 6.60
CA ILE A 13 12.31 -11.59 5.43
C ILE A 13 13.20 -12.03 4.28
N ASP A 14 14.43 -12.47 4.57
CA ASP A 14 15.34 -13.03 3.56
C ASP A 14 14.73 -14.27 2.92
N LYS A 15 14.19 -15.17 3.75
CA LYS A 15 13.51 -16.39 3.28
C LYS A 15 12.29 -16.05 2.41
N LEU A 16 11.43 -15.15 2.87
CA LEU A 16 10.25 -14.70 2.12
C LEU A 16 10.64 -14.13 0.75
N SER A 17 11.67 -13.28 0.72
CA SER A 17 12.14 -12.64 -0.51
C SER A 17 12.74 -13.66 -1.49
N PHE A 18 13.48 -14.64 -0.98
CA PHE A 18 14.00 -15.75 -1.78
C PHE A 18 12.88 -16.60 -2.38
N GLU A 19 11.90 -17.00 -1.57
CA GLU A 19 10.75 -17.79 -2.02
C GLU A 19 9.90 -17.04 -3.06
N LEU A 20 9.74 -15.71 -2.89
CA LEU A 20 9.10 -14.86 -3.89
C LEU A 20 9.84 -14.94 -5.22
N ILE A 21 11.15 -14.77 -5.24
CA ILE A 21 11.96 -14.81 -6.46
C ILE A 21 11.87 -16.18 -7.14
N GLU A 22 11.99 -17.27 -6.39
CA GLU A 22 11.87 -18.62 -6.95
C GLU A 22 10.49 -18.86 -7.58
N ARG A 23 9.42 -18.36 -6.93
CA ARG A 23 8.06 -18.41 -7.49
C ARG A 23 7.93 -17.58 -8.76
N GLU A 24 8.46 -16.35 -8.81
CA GLU A 24 8.35 -15.52 -10.02
C GLU A 24 9.15 -16.12 -11.20
N LYS A 25 10.30 -16.75 -10.95
CA LYS A 25 11.04 -17.54 -11.97
C LYS A 25 10.23 -18.72 -12.49
N GLN A 26 9.59 -19.49 -11.61
CA GLN A 26 8.74 -20.63 -12.00
C GLN A 26 7.54 -20.18 -12.85
N LEU A 27 7.01 -18.98 -12.58
CA LEU A 27 5.93 -18.38 -13.37
C LEU A 27 6.41 -17.74 -14.68
N GLY A 28 7.72 -17.70 -14.94
CA GLY A 28 8.31 -17.09 -16.13
C GLY A 28 8.10 -15.57 -16.20
N ARG A 29 7.97 -14.90 -15.04
CA ARG A 29 7.79 -13.44 -14.98
C ARG A 29 9.15 -12.73 -14.94
N ASP A 30 9.18 -11.54 -15.51
CA ASP A 30 10.38 -10.69 -15.51
C ASP A 30 10.69 -10.21 -14.09
N ILE A 31 11.89 -10.55 -13.63
CA ILE A 31 12.46 -10.16 -12.33
C ILE A 31 13.70 -9.26 -12.48
N ASP A 32 14.13 -8.97 -13.72
CA ASP A 32 15.26 -8.09 -14.01
C ASP A 32 14.86 -6.60 -13.94
N GLY A 33 13.55 -6.34 -14.02
CA GLY A 33 12.93 -5.05 -13.77
C GLY A 33 12.92 -4.64 -12.28
N ILE A 34 12.15 -3.59 -11.97
CA ILE A 34 11.94 -3.14 -10.58
C ILE A 34 10.84 -3.97 -9.94
N ILE A 35 11.19 -4.72 -8.90
CA ILE A 35 10.23 -5.47 -8.08
C ILE A 35 9.59 -4.52 -7.07
N ARG A 36 8.31 -4.23 -7.24
CA ARG A 36 7.56 -3.36 -6.33
C ARG A 36 6.98 -4.16 -5.18
N VAL A 37 7.28 -3.71 -3.97
CA VAL A 37 6.54 -4.10 -2.77
C VAL A 37 5.64 -2.94 -2.38
N GLU A 38 4.54 -3.22 -1.69
CA GLU A 38 3.52 -2.22 -1.41
C GLU A 38 3.09 -2.30 0.05
N SER A 39 2.76 -1.13 0.62
CA SER A 39 2.00 -1.00 1.86
C SER A 39 0.84 -0.05 1.62
N GLY A 40 -0.33 -0.43 2.13
CA GLY A 40 -1.57 0.34 2.00
C GLY A 40 -1.78 1.28 3.18
N LEU A 41 -2.23 2.50 2.89
CA LEU A 41 -2.54 3.54 3.87
C LEU A 41 -4.04 3.80 3.82
N GLY A 42 -4.74 3.34 4.86
CA GLY A 42 -6.14 3.72 5.08
C GLY A 42 -6.23 5.21 5.39
N ALA A 43 -6.69 6.01 4.45
CA ALA A 43 -6.78 7.46 4.58
C ALA A 43 -8.03 7.94 5.36
N SER A 44 -8.84 7.01 5.88
CA SER A 44 -10.11 7.30 6.54
C SER A 44 -10.02 7.51 8.05
N GLY A 45 -8.85 7.38 8.67
CA GLY A 45 -8.69 7.58 10.11
C GLY A 45 -7.24 7.82 10.50
N ILE A 46 -7.03 8.09 11.79
CA ILE A 46 -5.70 8.39 12.33
C ILE A 46 -4.82 7.14 12.22
N PRO A 47 -3.64 7.22 11.56
CA PRO A 47 -2.75 6.07 11.44
C PRO A 47 -2.22 5.64 12.81
N HIS A 48 -2.05 4.34 13.00
CA HIS A 48 -1.57 3.75 14.25
C HIS A 48 -0.30 2.92 14.02
N ILE A 49 0.32 2.46 15.10
CA ILE A 49 1.56 1.67 15.05
C ILE A 49 1.47 0.44 14.14
N GLY A 50 0.28 -0.17 14.01
CA GLY A 50 0.03 -1.26 13.06
C GLY A 50 0.24 -0.86 11.58
N SER A 51 -0.21 0.33 11.16
CA SER A 51 -0.03 0.86 9.81
C SER A 51 1.44 1.15 9.54
N LEU A 52 2.14 1.72 10.54
CA LEU A 52 3.59 1.90 10.47
C LEU A 52 4.33 0.56 10.34
N GLY A 53 3.93 -0.42 11.15
CA GLY A 53 4.51 -1.77 11.11
C GLY A 53 4.31 -2.45 9.75
N ASP A 54 3.22 -2.16 9.05
CA ASP A 54 3.00 -2.67 7.69
C ASP A 54 4.01 -2.12 6.69
N ALA A 55 4.15 -0.80 6.64
CA ALA A 55 5.13 -0.13 5.79
C ALA A 55 6.57 -0.56 6.13
N VAL A 56 6.90 -0.71 7.41
CA VAL A 56 8.22 -1.19 7.85
C VAL A 56 8.48 -2.62 7.37
N ARG A 57 7.50 -3.52 7.45
CA ARG A 57 7.64 -4.90 6.96
C ARG A 57 7.83 -4.93 5.44
N ALA A 58 7.03 -4.17 4.69
CA ALA A 58 7.18 -4.05 3.25
C ALA A 58 8.57 -3.50 2.89
N TYR A 59 9.04 -2.46 3.59
CA TYR A 59 10.39 -1.92 3.42
C TYR A 59 11.48 -2.95 3.72
N GLY A 60 11.29 -3.80 4.73
CA GLY A 60 12.19 -4.92 5.01
C GLY A 60 12.31 -5.87 3.83
N VAL A 61 11.20 -6.24 3.19
CA VAL A 61 11.20 -7.08 1.97
C VAL A 61 11.93 -6.38 0.82
N LYS A 62 11.70 -5.07 0.62
CA LYS A 62 12.44 -4.26 -0.36
C LYS A 62 13.96 -4.36 -0.15
N LEU A 63 14.42 -4.20 1.09
CA LEU A 63 15.85 -4.30 1.41
C LEU A 63 16.40 -5.72 1.23
N ALA A 64 15.61 -6.74 1.57
CA ALA A 64 16.02 -8.14 1.38
C ALA A 64 16.13 -8.51 -0.11
N LEU A 65 15.23 -8.04 -0.96
CA LEU A 65 15.33 -8.17 -2.42
C LEU A 65 16.60 -7.49 -2.97
N GLU A 66 16.91 -6.29 -2.48
CA GLU A 66 18.15 -5.58 -2.83
C GLU A 66 19.41 -6.33 -2.38
N ASN A 67 19.41 -6.90 -1.17
CA ASN A 67 20.52 -7.74 -0.69
C ASN A 67 20.70 -9.02 -1.53
N LEU A 68 19.63 -9.52 -2.15
CA LEU A 68 19.67 -10.64 -3.09
C LEU A 68 20.09 -10.22 -4.52
N GLY A 69 20.33 -8.92 -4.76
CA GLY A 69 20.80 -8.38 -6.03
C GLY A 69 19.71 -7.87 -6.97
N TYR A 70 18.45 -7.80 -6.53
CA TYR A 70 17.33 -7.32 -7.34
C TYR A 70 17.04 -5.83 -7.11
N LYS A 71 16.55 -5.13 -8.14
CA LYS A 71 16.06 -3.77 -7.96
C LYS A 71 14.69 -3.82 -7.30
N SER A 72 14.48 -3.05 -6.23
CA SER A 72 13.19 -3.02 -5.56
C SER A 72 12.79 -1.62 -5.09
N GLU A 73 11.48 -1.36 -5.08
CA GLU A 73 10.87 -0.09 -4.72
C GLU A 73 9.67 -0.35 -3.80
N LEU A 74 9.55 0.43 -2.72
CA LEU A 74 8.37 0.42 -1.86
C LEU A 74 7.38 1.46 -2.38
N ILE A 75 6.16 1.03 -2.67
CA ILE A 75 5.02 1.91 -2.89
C ILE A 75 4.25 2.07 -1.58
N ALA A 76 4.10 3.32 -1.12
CA ALA A 76 3.17 3.68 -0.07
C ALA A 76 1.88 4.18 -0.74
N TYR A 77 0.84 3.37 -0.74
CA TYR A 77 -0.40 3.65 -1.48
C TYR A 77 -1.51 4.13 -0.55
N SER A 78 -1.97 5.36 -0.70
CA SER A 78 -3.09 5.93 0.05
C SER A 78 -4.43 5.66 -0.63
N ASP A 79 -5.31 4.90 0.04
CA ASP A 79 -6.68 4.62 -0.41
C ASP A 79 -7.63 5.78 -0.08
N ASP A 80 -7.33 6.97 -0.60
CA ASP A 80 -8.05 8.22 -0.32
C ASP A 80 -9.34 8.43 -1.12
N LEU A 81 -9.75 7.44 -1.92
CA LEU A 81 -11.07 7.39 -2.54
C LEU A 81 -12.10 6.64 -1.70
N ASP A 82 -11.69 5.99 -0.61
CA ASP A 82 -12.62 5.32 0.29
C ASP A 82 -13.59 6.31 0.93
N GLY A 83 -14.83 5.85 1.11
CA GLY A 83 -15.85 6.61 1.81
C GLY A 83 -15.58 6.67 3.30
N LEU A 84 -15.84 7.81 3.93
CA LEU A 84 -15.80 7.94 5.39
C LEU A 84 -16.91 7.09 6.02
N ARG A 85 -16.56 5.91 6.54
CA ARG A 85 -17.52 4.94 7.12
C ARG A 85 -17.89 5.24 8.56
N LYS A 86 -17.02 5.94 9.29
CA LYS A 86 -17.18 6.34 10.68
C LYS A 86 -16.34 7.58 10.91
N ILE A 87 -16.84 8.55 11.67
CA ILE A 87 -16.06 9.68 12.15
C ILE A 87 -15.21 9.21 13.34
N PRO A 88 -13.86 9.29 13.27
CA PRO A 88 -13.01 9.00 14.43
C PRO A 88 -13.31 9.93 15.59
N GLU A 89 -13.20 9.39 16.80
CA GLU A 89 -13.40 10.17 18.03
C GLU A 89 -12.36 11.29 18.13
N GLY A 90 -12.80 12.48 18.53
CA GLY A 90 -11.94 13.65 18.67
C GLY A 90 -11.68 14.44 17.38
N LEU A 91 -12.26 14.05 16.25
CA LEU A 91 -12.20 14.83 15.00
C LEU A 91 -13.47 15.66 14.80
N ASP A 92 -13.31 16.93 14.45
CA ASP A 92 -14.40 17.80 14.03
C ASP A 92 -14.72 17.58 12.54
N VAL A 93 -15.53 16.56 12.27
CA VAL A 93 -16.01 16.24 10.93
C VAL A 93 -17.53 16.21 10.95
N LYS A 94 -18.15 16.99 10.08
CA LYS A 94 -19.61 17.03 9.97
C LYS A 94 -20.18 15.70 9.49
N GLU A 95 -21.28 15.26 10.09
CA GLU A 95 -21.99 14.00 9.72
C GLU A 95 -22.42 13.96 8.25
N GLU A 96 -22.66 15.11 7.61
CA GLU A 96 -22.96 15.22 6.17
C GLU A 96 -21.85 14.65 5.28
N ASN A 97 -20.64 14.47 5.82
CA ASN A 97 -19.52 13.90 5.11
C ASN A 97 -19.45 12.36 5.14
N MET A 98 -20.38 11.70 5.85
CA MET A 98 -20.44 10.24 5.89
C MET A 98 -20.66 9.65 4.49
N GLY A 99 -19.87 8.62 4.16
CA GLY A 99 -19.87 7.97 2.85
C GLY A 99 -19.19 8.78 1.73
N ARG A 100 -18.85 10.06 1.95
CA ARG A 100 -18.06 10.84 0.98
C ARG A 100 -16.62 10.34 0.96
N ARG A 101 -16.00 10.44 -0.22
CA ARG A 101 -14.59 10.12 -0.42
C ARG A 101 -13.73 11.00 0.48
N VAL A 102 -12.79 10.41 1.20
CA VAL A 102 -11.95 11.15 2.15
C VAL A 102 -11.03 12.19 1.49
N SER A 103 -10.69 12.01 0.21
CA SER A 103 -10.04 13.02 -0.64
C SER A 103 -10.92 14.22 -1.00
N ALA A 104 -12.22 14.18 -0.72
CA ALA A 104 -13.18 15.25 -1.02
C ALA A 104 -13.81 15.89 0.23
N ILE A 105 -13.31 15.54 1.42
CA ILE A 105 -13.71 16.10 2.71
C ILE A 105 -12.65 17.10 3.15
N GLU A 106 -13.05 18.23 3.74
CA GLU A 106 -12.11 19.23 4.25
C GLU A 106 -11.23 18.66 5.37
N ASP A 107 -10.01 19.17 5.50
CA ASP A 107 -9.07 18.80 6.57
C ASP A 107 -9.62 19.20 7.96
N PRO A 108 -9.82 18.24 8.88
CA PRO A 108 -10.40 18.49 10.21
C PRO A 108 -9.47 19.25 11.17
N TYR A 109 -8.19 19.45 10.83
CA TYR A 109 -7.18 20.08 11.70
C TYR A 109 -6.79 21.50 11.30
N GLY A 110 -7.53 22.14 10.38
CA GLY A 110 -7.32 23.55 10.06
C GLY A 110 -6.67 23.83 8.70
N LYS A 111 -7.08 23.07 7.66
CA LYS A 111 -6.72 23.31 6.25
C LYS A 111 -5.22 23.36 5.95
N CYS A 112 -4.40 22.58 6.67
CA CYS A 112 -2.98 22.45 6.35
C CYS A 112 -2.73 21.46 5.21
N HIS A 113 -3.71 20.61 4.89
CA HIS A 113 -3.71 19.72 3.74
C HIS A 113 -4.96 19.92 2.87
N ASP A 114 -4.88 19.46 1.62
CA ASP A 114 -5.95 19.62 0.63
C ASP A 114 -7.26 18.90 1.00
N SER A 115 -7.18 17.87 1.85
CA SER A 115 -8.32 17.07 2.27
C SER A 115 -8.06 16.32 3.57
N TYR A 116 -9.14 15.82 4.19
CA TYR A 116 -9.09 14.85 5.28
C TYR A 116 -8.16 13.67 4.95
N GLY A 117 -8.32 13.06 3.77
CA GLY A 117 -7.52 11.90 3.38
C GLY A 117 -6.04 12.20 3.22
N SER A 118 -5.72 13.40 2.71
CA SER A 118 -4.34 13.89 2.60
C SER A 118 -3.72 14.11 3.98
N HIS A 119 -4.46 14.71 4.91
CA HIS A 119 -4.00 14.89 6.29
C HIS A 119 -3.73 13.55 6.99
N MET A 120 -4.67 12.61 6.94
CA MET A 120 -4.47 11.30 7.60
C MET A 120 -3.27 10.55 7.01
N SER A 121 -3.09 10.63 5.70
CA SER A 121 -1.94 10.00 5.02
C SER A 121 -0.63 10.66 5.46
N SER A 122 -0.57 11.99 5.51
CA SER A 122 0.68 12.72 5.81
C SER A 122 1.23 12.39 7.20
N MET A 123 0.38 12.12 8.18
CA MET A 123 0.82 11.69 9.51
C MET A 123 1.64 10.39 9.47
N LEU A 124 1.24 9.42 8.66
CA LEU A 124 1.99 8.18 8.50
C LEU A 124 3.26 8.41 7.68
N LEU A 125 3.17 9.17 6.58
CA LEU A 125 4.31 9.51 5.73
C LEU A 125 5.43 10.21 6.52
N ASP A 126 5.09 11.18 7.37
CA ASP A 126 6.03 11.85 8.28
C ASP A 126 6.69 10.85 9.26
N GLY A 127 5.92 9.88 9.75
CA GLY A 127 6.45 8.77 10.54
C GLY A 127 7.47 7.91 9.78
N LEU A 128 7.20 7.61 8.50
CA LEU A 128 8.12 6.87 7.64
C LEU A 128 9.40 7.67 7.35
N ASP A 129 9.25 8.97 7.07
CA ASP A 129 10.36 9.87 6.79
C ASP A 129 11.31 9.99 7.99
N LYS A 130 10.75 10.13 9.20
CA LYS A 130 11.52 10.15 10.47
C LYS A 130 12.30 8.87 10.73
N LEU A 131 11.80 7.72 10.25
CA LEU A 131 12.51 6.44 10.32
C LEU A 131 13.49 6.22 9.17
N GLY A 132 13.57 7.15 8.22
CA GLY A 132 14.44 7.04 7.04
C GLY A 132 13.96 6.01 6.02
N ILE A 133 12.69 5.62 6.07
CA ILE A 133 12.10 4.66 5.12
C ILE A 133 11.96 5.33 3.76
N LYS A 134 12.45 4.67 2.71
CA LYS A 134 12.37 5.16 1.34
C LYS A 134 11.21 4.51 0.61
N TYR A 135 10.30 5.33 0.09
CA TYR A 135 9.09 4.92 -0.60
C TYR A 135 8.76 5.88 -1.75
N VAL A 136 7.91 5.43 -2.66
CA VAL A 136 7.19 6.27 -3.61
C VAL A 136 5.74 6.35 -3.16
N HIS A 137 5.28 7.55 -2.84
CA HIS A 137 3.89 7.78 -2.47
C HIS A 137 2.99 7.78 -3.71
N LYS A 138 1.83 7.15 -3.59
CA LYS A 138 0.76 7.16 -4.58
C LYS A 138 -0.58 7.31 -3.87
N THR A 139 -1.53 7.99 -4.51
CA THR A 139 -2.90 8.12 -4.01
C THR A 139 -3.87 7.43 -4.95
N ALA A 140 -4.97 6.90 -4.41
CA ALA A 140 -6.07 6.40 -5.22
C ALA A 140 -6.71 7.53 -6.04
N HIS A 141 -6.84 8.73 -5.48
CA HIS A 141 -7.38 9.89 -6.17
C HIS A 141 -6.65 10.14 -7.49
N ASP A 142 -5.33 10.28 -7.47
CA ASP A 142 -4.55 10.55 -8.68
C ASP A 142 -4.48 9.33 -9.60
N THR A 143 -4.42 8.13 -9.04
CA THR A 143 -4.38 6.89 -9.81
C THR A 143 -5.63 6.73 -10.67
N TYR A 144 -6.82 7.00 -10.11
CA TYR A 144 -8.07 6.93 -10.86
C TYR A 144 -8.28 8.16 -11.75
N LYS A 145 -8.01 9.37 -11.25
CA LYS A 145 -8.20 10.62 -12.00
C LYS A 145 -7.36 10.64 -13.28
N ASN A 146 -6.14 10.12 -13.22
CA ASN A 146 -5.23 10.07 -14.37
C ASN A 146 -5.43 8.83 -15.25
N GLY A 147 -6.43 7.98 -14.96
CA GLY A 147 -6.78 6.84 -15.79
C GLY A 147 -5.75 5.70 -15.80
N ILE A 148 -4.85 5.64 -14.81
CA ILE A 148 -3.76 4.63 -14.74
C ILE A 148 -4.31 3.20 -14.76
N LEU A 149 -5.50 3.00 -14.17
CA LEU A 149 -6.16 1.69 -14.05
C LEU A 149 -7.28 1.46 -15.08
N LYS A 150 -7.41 2.32 -16.11
CA LYS A 150 -8.54 2.28 -17.05
C LYS A 150 -8.72 0.90 -17.70
N ASP A 151 -7.64 0.31 -18.19
CA ASP A 151 -7.68 -0.98 -18.89
C ASP A 151 -8.03 -2.14 -17.94
N GLN A 152 -7.50 -2.08 -16.70
CA GLN A 152 -7.78 -3.04 -15.65
C GLN A 152 -9.25 -2.97 -15.23
N ILE A 153 -9.78 -1.76 -15.04
CA ILE A 153 -11.21 -1.53 -14.76
C ILE A 153 -12.07 -2.11 -15.88
N HIS A 154 -11.76 -1.79 -17.14
CA HIS A 154 -12.50 -2.35 -18.28
C HIS A 154 -12.47 -3.88 -18.30
N LYS A 155 -11.28 -4.47 -18.08
CA LYS A 155 -11.10 -5.93 -18.05
C LYS A 155 -11.89 -6.59 -16.94
N ILE A 156 -11.93 -5.98 -15.74
CA ILE A 156 -12.74 -6.46 -14.61
C ILE A 156 -14.23 -6.45 -14.98
N LEU A 157 -14.72 -5.36 -15.57
CA LEU A 157 -16.14 -5.23 -15.96
C LEU A 157 -16.55 -6.25 -17.02
N VAL A 158 -15.74 -6.45 -18.07
CA VAL A 158 -16.01 -7.45 -19.11
C VAL A 158 -16.03 -8.87 -18.55
N ASN A 159 -15.21 -9.15 -17.53
CA ASN A 159 -15.11 -10.47 -16.89
C ASN A 159 -15.95 -10.60 -15.61
N SER A 160 -16.86 -9.66 -15.34
CA SER A 160 -17.65 -9.60 -14.09
C SER A 160 -18.33 -10.91 -13.71
N LYS A 161 -18.97 -11.61 -14.65
CA LYS A 161 -19.63 -12.92 -14.39
C LYS A 161 -18.64 -13.99 -13.89
N LYS A 162 -17.44 -14.03 -14.46
CA LYS A 162 -16.39 -14.98 -14.04
C LYS A 162 -15.89 -14.66 -12.64
N LEU A 163 -15.82 -13.37 -12.29
CA LEU A 163 -15.45 -12.92 -10.96
C LEU A 163 -16.54 -13.25 -9.94
N GLU A 164 -17.81 -13.05 -10.27
CA GLU A 164 -18.94 -13.40 -9.43
C GLU A 164 -18.92 -14.88 -9.02
N MET A 165 -18.68 -15.78 -9.97
CA MET A 165 -18.57 -17.23 -9.68
C MET A 165 -17.41 -17.55 -8.72
N ARG A 166 -16.33 -16.76 -8.73
CA ARG A 166 -15.20 -16.96 -7.82
C ARG A 166 -15.43 -16.38 -6.42
N LEU A 167 -16.25 -15.34 -6.30
CA LEU A 167 -16.55 -14.69 -5.01
C LEU A 167 -17.65 -15.42 -4.22
N LYS A 168 -18.44 -16.26 -4.90
CA LYS A 168 -19.52 -17.07 -4.28
C LYS A 168 -19.05 -18.42 -3.75
N ASN A 169 -17.84 -18.85 -4.10
CA ASN A 169 -17.19 -20.07 -3.60
C ASN A 169 -16.22 -19.73 -2.48
#